data_AF-A0A1Q7HX69-F1
#
_entry.id   AF-A0A1Q7HX69-F1
#
_cell.length_a   1.000
_cell.length_b   1.000
_cell.length_c   1.000
_cell.angle_alpha   90.00
_cell.angle_beta   90.00
_cell.angle_gamma   90.00
#
_symmetry.space_group_name_H-M   'P 1'
#
loop_
_entity.id
_entity.type
_entity.pdbx_description
1 polymer ?
#
loop_
_entity_poly.entity_id
_entity_poly.type
_entity_poly.pdbx_seq_one_letter_code
_entity_poly.pdbx_strand_id
1 'polypeptide(L)'
;MLKEVDGAGGAPIYQKPADVQRKVAIKPENLRLIRQGMRLVVTSGHAWMPNAKLPIAGKTGTAEFGVATPGKPLQYHNWFVSYLPKYDSPDAPSDISMVIFAYGSSTYCVAAYCPNPAVSITQHVYESYVGSSGQK
;
A
#
# COMPACT_ATOMS: atom_id res chain seq x y z
N MET A 1 13.03 -15.23 -0.10
CA MET A 1 12.07 -15.85 0.84
C MET A 1 11.62 -17.17 0.25
N LEU A 2 11.57 -18.24 1.04
CA LEU A 2 11.19 -19.58 0.59
C LEU A 2 9.74 -19.85 0.99
N LYS A 3 8.86 -20.13 0.02
CA LYS A 3 7.47 -20.56 0.26
C LYS A 3 7.41 -22.08 0.41
N GLU A 4 8.00 -22.77 -0.55
CA GLU A 4 7.90 -24.21 -0.72
C GLU A 4 9.16 -24.73 -1.41
N VAL A 5 9.50 -25.99 -1.16
CA VAL A 5 10.47 -26.75 -1.94
C VAL A 5 9.74 -27.95 -2.53
N ASP A 6 9.76 -28.06 -3.86
CA ASP A 6 9.22 -29.21 -4.57
C ASP A 6 10.31 -30.27 -4.76
N GLY A 7 9.97 -31.53 -4.52
CA GLY A 7 10.82 -32.66 -4.85
C GLY A 7 10.90 -32.90 -6.36
N ALA A 8 11.84 -33.74 -6.81
CA ALA A 8 12.02 -34.05 -8.22
C ALA A 8 10.76 -34.61 -8.92
N GLY A 9 9.82 -35.19 -8.17
CA GLY A 9 8.52 -35.66 -8.66
C GLY A 9 7.41 -34.60 -8.69
N GLY A 10 7.71 -33.33 -8.39
CA GLY A 10 6.75 -32.22 -8.37
C GLY A 10 5.85 -32.16 -7.12
N ALA A 11 6.02 -33.08 -6.16
CA ALA A 11 5.33 -33.01 -4.87
C ALA A 11 6.08 -32.10 -3.89
N PRO A 12 5.39 -31.24 -3.12
CA PRO A 12 6.04 -30.39 -2.15
C PRO A 12 6.61 -31.21 -1.00
N ILE A 13 7.91 -31.04 -0.75
CA ILE A 13 8.64 -31.72 0.35
C ILE A 13 8.85 -30.82 1.56
N TYR A 14 8.60 -29.52 1.41
CA TYR A 14 8.64 -28.56 2.50
C TYR A 14 7.74 -27.37 2.18
N GLN A 15 6.93 -26.93 3.15
CA GLN A 15 6.19 -25.67 3.12
C GLN A 15 6.56 -24.84 4.34
N LYS A 16 6.88 -23.56 4.14
CA LYS A 16 7.20 -22.66 5.24
C LYS A 16 5.90 -22.15 5.89
N PRO A 17 5.64 -22.41 7.19
CA PRO A 17 4.48 -21.86 7.87
C PRO A 17 4.63 -20.35 8.08
N ALA A 18 3.49 -19.65 8.21
CA ALA A 18 3.46 -18.25 8.60
C ALA A 18 3.95 -18.10 10.05
N ASP A 19 4.90 -17.21 10.28
CA ASP A 19 5.47 -16.94 11.60
C ASP A 19 5.16 -15.51 12.05
N VAL A 20 4.42 -15.39 13.16
CA VAL A 20 3.97 -14.10 13.70
C VAL A 20 5.14 -13.42 14.40
N GLN A 21 5.79 -12.49 13.69
CA GLN A 21 6.97 -11.78 14.18
C GLN A 21 6.68 -10.88 15.39
N ARG A 22 5.52 -10.22 15.40
CA ARG A 22 5.14 -9.26 16.45
C ARG A 22 3.65 -9.04 16.49
N LYS A 23 3.10 -8.87 17.71
CA LYS A 23 1.79 -8.26 17.93
C LYS A 23 1.98 -6.82 18.40
N VAL A 24 1.27 -5.89 17.77
CA VAL A 24 1.29 -4.48 18.20
C VAL A 24 0.43 -4.37 19.46
N ALA A 25 0.94 -3.68 20.49
CA ALA A 25 0.22 -3.42 21.74
C ALA A 25 -0.82 -2.31 21.53
N ILE A 26 -1.89 -2.62 20.81
CA ILE A 26 -3.01 -1.73 20.52
C ILE A 26 -4.32 -2.45 20.80
N LYS A 27 -5.32 -1.74 21.32
CA LYS A 27 -6.65 -2.31 21.53
C LYS A 27 -7.32 -2.65 20.18
N PRO A 28 -8.06 -3.75 20.05
CA PRO A 28 -8.71 -4.14 18.80
C PRO A 28 -9.59 -3.04 18.19
N GLU A 29 -10.34 -2.31 19.01
CA GLU A 29 -11.21 -1.22 18.60
C GLU A 29 -10.44 -0.04 17.98
N ASN A 30 -9.25 0.28 18.52
CA ASN A 30 -8.41 1.34 17.97
C ASN A 30 -7.79 0.91 16.65
N LEU A 31 -7.39 -0.36 16.53
CA LEU A 31 -6.87 -0.90 15.27
C LEU A 31 -7.96 -0.92 14.19
N ARG A 32 -9.19 -1.27 14.56
CA ARG A 32 -10.36 -1.22 13.66
C ARG A 32 -10.62 0.21 13.17
N LEU A 33 -10.58 1.19 14.07
CA LEU A 33 -10.74 2.60 13.72
C LEU A 33 -9.65 3.09 12.74
N ILE A 34 -8.39 2.69 12.97
CA ILE A 34 -7.29 3.00 12.06
C ILE A 34 -7.56 2.42 10.66
N ARG A 35 -7.99 1.16 10.58
CA ARG A 35 -8.32 0.50 9.30
C ARG A 35 -9.48 1.18 8.57
N GLN A 36 -10.51 1.61 9.30
CA GLN A 36 -11.60 2.41 8.73
C GLN A 36 -11.11 3.75 8.18
N GLY A 37 -10.26 4.47 8.92
CA GLY A 37 -9.67 5.72 8.46
C GLY A 37 -8.79 5.52 7.21
N MET A 38 -7.99 4.47 7.18
CA MET A 38 -7.16 4.12 6.02
C MET A 38 -8.00 3.74 4.79
N ARG A 39 -9.14 3.08 4.98
CA ARG A 39 -10.07 2.82 3.88
C ARG A 39 -10.71 4.12 3.37
N LEU A 40 -11.09 5.01 4.29
CA LEU A 40 -11.70 6.29 3.97
C LEU A 40 -10.78 7.19 3.14
N VAL A 41 -9.47 7.17 3.36
CA VAL A 41 -8.50 7.90 2.54
C VAL A 41 -8.64 7.57 1.05
N VAL A 42 -8.92 6.31 0.71
CA VAL A 42 -9.11 5.88 -0.69
C VAL A 42 -10.52 6.22 -1.16
N THR A 43 -11.55 5.85 -0.40
CA THR A 43 -12.96 6.03 -0.83
C THR A 43 -13.41 7.49 -0.87
N SER A 44 -12.79 8.38 -0.08
CA SER A 44 -13.03 9.83 -0.15
C SER A 44 -12.28 10.52 -1.30
N GLY A 45 -11.39 9.81 -2.00
CA GLY A 45 -10.58 10.37 -3.10
C GLY A 45 -9.29 11.08 -2.68
N HIS A 46 -8.94 11.12 -1.39
CA HIS A 46 -7.66 11.66 -0.92
C HIS A 46 -6.45 10.92 -1.47
N ALA A 47 -6.54 9.59 -1.55
CA ALA A 47 -5.66 8.76 -2.38
C ALA A 47 -6.40 8.49 -3.69
N TRP A 48 -6.23 9.39 -4.65
CA TRP A 48 -6.93 9.31 -5.93
C TRP A 48 -6.55 8.05 -6.70
N MET A 49 -7.49 7.09 -6.75
CA MET A 49 -7.39 5.83 -7.49
C MET A 49 -8.59 5.72 -8.43
N PRO A 50 -8.49 6.21 -9.68
CA PRO A 50 -9.60 6.13 -10.61
C PRO A 50 -9.96 4.65 -10.86
N ASN A 51 -11.25 4.33 -10.81
CA ASN A 51 -11.78 3.00 -11.04
C ASN A 51 -11.21 1.90 -10.12
N ALA A 52 -10.88 2.22 -8.86
CA ALA A 52 -10.40 1.23 -7.90
C ALA A 52 -11.42 0.08 -7.71
N LYS A 53 -11.04 -1.14 -8.09
CA LYS A 53 -11.89 -2.34 -7.97
C LYS A 53 -11.62 -3.16 -6.71
N LEU A 54 -10.47 -2.93 -6.09
CA LEU A 54 -10.00 -3.65 -4.91
C LEU A 54 -10.26 -2.82 -3.65
N PRO A 55 -10.50 -3.46 -2.48
CA PRO A 55 -10.75 -2.77 -1.22
C PRO A 55 -9.46 -2.18 -0.61
N ILE A 56 -8.62 -1.54 -1.42
CA ILE A 56 -7.33 -0.98 -0.98
C ILE A 56 -7.59 0.04 0.13
N ALA A 57 -6.76 -0.05 1.18
CA ALA A 57 -6.73 0.88 2.29
C ALA A 57 -5.30 1.37 2.50
N GLY A 58 -5.14 2.64 2.86
CA GLY A 58 -3.81 3.21 3.02
C GLY A 58 -3.80 4.63 3.52
N LYS A 59 -2.60 5.19 3.65
CA LYS A 59 -2.40 6.60 3.94
C LYS A 59 -1.27 7.18 3.09
N THR A 60 -1.55 8.33 2.49
CA THR A 60 -0.58 9.15 1.76
C THR A 60 0.34 9.90 2.70
N GLY A 61 1.59 10.13 2.28
CA GLY A 61 2.54 11.00 2.95
C GLY A 61 3.29 11.87 1.95
N THR A 62 3.64 13.07 2.39
CA THR A 62 4.47 14.02 1.64
C THR A 62 5.57 14.51 2.57
N ALA A 63 6.82 14.45 2.13
CA ALA A 63 7.97 14.84 2.93
C ALA A 63 8.86 15.78 2.11
N GLU A 64 8.96 17.04 2.53
CA GLU A 64 9.83 18.02 1.89
C GLU A 64 11.30 17.74 2.19
N PHE A 65 12.19 18.09 1.27
CA PHE A 65 13.63 17.90 1.41
C PHE A 65 14.43 18.97 0.65
N GLY A 66 15.72 19.10 1.01
CA GLY A 66 16.66 20.04 0.41
C GLY A 66 16.86 21.32 1.22
N VAL A 67 17.57 22.29 0.64
CA VAL A 67 17.86 23.59 1.27
C VAL A 67 16.81 24.61 0.85
N ALA A 68 16.18 25.27 1.83
CA ALA A 68 15.20 26.33 1.56
C ALA A 68 15.88 27.52 0.89
N THR A 69 15.34 27.96 -0.25
CA THR A 69 15.76 29.18 -0.94
C THR A 69 14.60 30.18 -0.91
N PRO A 70 14.80 31.44 -0.51
CA PRO A 70 13.73 32.45 -0.51
C PRO A 70 12.99 32.50 -1.84
N GLY A 71 11.66 32.41 -1.80
CA GLY A 71 10.80 32.45 -2.98
C GLY A 71 10.76 31.17 -3.81
N LYS A 72 11.37 30.05 -3.38
CA LYS A 72 11.28 28.76 -4.06
C LYS A 72 10.71 27.67 -3.15
N PRO A 73 9.69 26.92 -3.60
CA PRO A 73 9.18 25.79 -2.83
C PRO A 73 10.24 24.68 -2.72
N LEU A 74 10.22 23.95 -1.61
CA LEU A 74 11.06 22.76 -1.44
C LEU A 74 10.59 21.64 -2.37
N GLN A 75 11.53 20.76 -2.72
CA GLN A 75 11.17 19.49 -3.34
C GLN A 75 10.53 18.58 -2.31
N TYR A 76 9.70 17.63 -2.75
CA TYR A 76 9.09 16.67 -1.83
C TYR A 76 9.09 15.24 -2.37
N HIS A 77 9.03 14.28 -1.46
CA HIS A 77 8.76 12.88 -1.74
C HIS A 77 7.28 12.58 -1.57
N ASN A 78 6.81 11.57 -2.27
CA ASN A 78 5.51 10.98 -2.01
C ASN A 78 5.66 9.58 -1.42
N TRP A 79 4.76 9.27 -0.50
CA TRP A 79 4.62 7.98 0.14
C TRP A 79 3.19 7.49 0.02
N PHE A 80 3.04 6.18 -0.05
CA PHE A 80 1.78 5.53 0.25
C PHE A 80 2.05 4.23 1.01
N VAL A 81 1.59 4.19 2.26
CA VAL A 81 1.58 2.99 3.10
C VAL A 81 0.21 2.37 2.96
N SER A 82 0.14 1.11 2.55
CA SER A 82 -1.10 0.48 2.14
C SER A 82 -1.15 -1.01 2.47
N TYR A 83 -2.37 -1.54 2.46
CA TYR A 83 -2.63 -2.97 2.54
C TYR A 83 -3.86 -3.34 1.73
N LEU A 84 -3.97 -4.61 1.39
CA LEU A 84 -5.09 -5.18 0.64
C LEU A 84 -5.88 -6.19 1.50
N PRO A 85 -7.04 -5.80 2.05
CA PRO A 85 -8.00 -6.72 2.64
C PRO A 85 -8.52 -7.75 1.63
N LYS A 86 -8.86 -8.96 2.10
CA LYS A 86 -9.52 -9.98 1.25
C LYS A 86 -10.93 -9.57 0.79
N TYR A 87 -11.62 -8.76 1.58
CA TYR A 87 -12.96 -8.21 1.30
C TYR A 87 -13.10 -6.85 2.01
N ASP A 88 -14.03 -6.00 1.56
CA ASP A 88 -14.17 -4.62 2.05
C ASP A 88 -14.76 -4.56 3.49
N SER A 89 -13.92 -4.85 4.48
CA SER A 89 -14.25 -4.81 5.90
C SER A 89 -13.00 -4.46 6.72
N PRO A 90 -13.11 -3.63 7.78
CA PRO A 90 -11.97 -3.30 8.64
C PRO A 90 -11.47 -4.48 9.48
N ASP A 91 -12.24 -5.57 9.55
CA ASP A 91 -11.86 -6.78 10.29
C ASP A 91 -11.31 -7.88 9.36
N ALA A 92 -11.33 -7.65 8.04
CA ALA A 92 -10.85 -8.59 7.05
C ALA A 92 -9.32 -8.80 7.18
N PRO A 93 -8.84 -10.05 7.08
CA PRO A 93 -7.40 -10.32 7.01
C PRO A 93 -6.82 -9.76 5.69
N SER A 94 -5.50 -9.56 5.68
CA SER A 94 -4.75 -9.06 4.53
C SER A 94 -3.50 -9.91 4.35
N ASP A 95 -3.29 -10.38 3.13
CA ASP A 95 -2.12 -11.22 2.80
C ASP A 95 -0.90 -10.36 2.40
N ILE A 96 -1.15 -9.13 1.98
CA ILE A 96 -0.11 -8.21 1.50
C ILE A 96 -0.31 -6.79 2.06
N SER A 97 0.82 -6.18 2.45
CA SER A 97 0.94 -4.76 2.75
C SER A 97 2.18 -4.22 2.05
N MET A 98 2.19 -2.93 1.74
CA MET A 98 3.23 -2.31 0.94
C MET A 98 3.49 -0.88 1.39
N VAL A 99 4.73 -0.45 1.21
CA VAL A 99 5.11 0.96 1.28
C VAL A 99 5.77 1.31 -0.04
N ILE A 100 5.22 2.27 -0.75
CA ILE A 100 5.85 2.83 -1.95
C ILE A 100 6.38 4.22 -1.62
N PHE A 101 7.63 4.44 -2.00
CA PHE A 101 8.34 5.71 -1.91
C PHE A 101 8.66 6.21 -3.31
N ALA A 102 8.32 7.46 -3.59
CA ALA A 102 8.66 8.15 -4.83
C ALA A 102 9.48 9.42 -4.53
N TYR A 103 10.77 9.35 -4.84
CA TYR A 103 11.70 10.46 -4.67
C TYR A 103 11.36 11.65 -5.60
N GLY A 104 11.64 12.87 -5.14
CA GLY A 104 11.54 14.08 -5.97
C GLY A 104 10.22 14.31 -6.70
N SER A 105 9.09 13.91 -6.11
CA SER A 105 7.77 13.93 -6.77
C SER A 105 7.30 15.31 -7.21
N SER A 106 7.86 16.38 -6.64
CA SER A 106 7.63 17.76 -7.07
C SER A 106 7.98 18.02 -8.54
N THR A 107 8.87 17.22 -9.16
CA THR A 107 9.23 17.38 -10.58
C THR A 107 8.12 16.93 -11.54
N TYR A 108 7.19 16.09 -11.06
CA TYR A 108 6.05 15.59 -11.83
C TYR A 108 4.77 16.39 -11.60
N CYS A 109 4.84 17.43 -10.77
CA CYS A 109 3.72 18.28 -10.39
C CYS A 109 3.65 19.47 -11.36
N VAL A 110 2.52 19.61 -12.07
CA VAL A 110 2.22 20.79 -12.89
C VAL A 110 1.14 21.62 -12.21
N ALA A 111 1.05 22.91 -12.54
CA ALA A 111 0.16 23.87 -11.87
C ALA A 111 -1.32 23.42 -11.76
N ALA A 112 -1.78 22.53 -12.64
CA ALA A 112 -3.16 22.02 -12.68
C ALA A 112 -3.34 20.59 -12.12
N TYR A 113 -2.27 19.83 -11.88
CA TYR A 113 -2.38 18.42 -11.48
C TYR A 113 -1.09 17.89 -10.84
N CYS A 114 -1.20 17.38 -9.62
CA CYS A 114 -0.08 16.78 -8.88
C CYS A 114 -0.49 15.44 -8.28
N PRO A 115 -0.52 14.37 -9.10
CA PRO A 115 -0.86 13.04 -8.60
C PRO A 115 0.23 12.56 -7.65
N ASN A 116 -0.16 11.77 -6.65
CA ASN A 116 0.79 11.01 -5.86
C ASN A 116 1.13 9.71 -6.62
N PRO A 117 2.31 9.58 -7.26
CA PRO A 117 2.63 8.39 -8.05
C PRO A 117 2.70 7.11 -7.20
N ALA A 118 2.99 7.22 -5.90
CA ALA A 118 2.99 6.06 -5.00
C ALA A 118 1.60 5.42 -4.88
N VAL A 119 0.53 6.24 -4.99
CA VAL A 119 -0.86 5.76 -5.02
C VAL A 119 -1.14 4.98 -6.31
N SER A 120 -0.79 5.55 -7.46
CA SER A 120 -1.02 4.91 -8.77
C SER A 120 -0.22 3.62 -8.95
N ILE A 121 1.05 3.62 -8.54
CA ILE A 121 1.89 2.40 -8.57
C ILE A 121 1.28 1.34 -7.64
N THR A 122 0.78 1.74 -6.47
CA THR A 122 0.14 0.81 -5.53
C THR A 122 -1.07 0.12 -6.14
N GLN A 123 -1.96 0.87 -6.78
CA GLN A 123 -3.12 0.31 -7.45
C GLN A 123 -2.69 -0.75 -8.48
N HIS A 124 -1.73 -0.41 -9.34
CA HIS A 124 -1.25 -1.32 -10.39
C HIS A 124 -0.61 -2.60 -9.84
N VAL A 125 0.20 -2.47 -8.79
CA VAL A 125 0.85 -3.62 -8.13
C VAL A 125 -0.19 -4.53 -7.49
N TYR A 126 -1.20 -3.99 -6.78
CA TYR A 126 -2.25 -4.82 -6.18
C TYR A 126 -3.15 -5.49 -7.22
N GLU A 127 -3.52 -4.79 -8.30
CA GLU A 127 -4.29 -5.38 -9.39
C GLU A 127 -3.52 -6.54 -10.06
N SER A 128 -2.21 -6.36 -10.27
CA SER A 128 -1.34 -7.40 -10.83
C SER A 128 -1.14 -8.57 -9.86
N TYR A 129 -1.02 -8.30 -8.55
CA TYR A 129 -0.95 -9.32 -7.50
C TYR A 129 -2.20 -10.20 -7.47
N VAL A 130 -3.40 -9.60 -7.49
CA VAL A 130 -4.66 -10.35 -7.52
C VAL A 130 -4.79 -11.12 -8.84
N GLY A 131 -4.49 -10.49 -9.99
CA GLY A 131 -4.56 -11.13 -11.30
C GLY A 131 -3.62 -12.35 -11.47
N SER A 132 -2.45 -12.33 -10.84
CA SER A 132 -1.47 -13.43 -10.88
C SER A 132 -1.71 -14.51 -9.81
N SER A 133 -2.33 -14.17 -8.69
CA SER A 133 -2.55 -15.10 -7.57
C SER A 133 -3.72 -16.07 -7.76
N GLY A 134 -4.51 -15.93 -8.84
CA GLY A 134 -5.66 -16.80 -9.11
C GLY A 134 -6.80 -16.65 -8.10
N GLN A 135 -6.75 -15.66 -7.20
CA GLN A 135 -7.87 -15.26 -6.35
C GLN A 135 -8.96 -14.62 -7.23
N LYS A 136 -9.87 -15.46 -7.74
CA LYS A 136 -11.23 -15.06 -8.10
C LYS A 136 -12.12 -15.09 -6.87
#